data_AF-F4XL96-F1
#
_entry.id   AF-F4XL96-F1
#
_cell.length_a   1.000
_cell.length_b   1.000
_cell.length_c   1.000
_cell.angle_alpha   90.00
_cell.angle_beta   90.00
_cell.angle_gamma   90.00
#
_symmetry.space_group_name_H-M   'P 1'
#
loop_
_entity.id
_entity.type
_entity.pdbx_description
1 polymer ?
#
loop_
_entity_poly.entity_id
_entity_poly.type
_entity_poly.pdbx_seq_one_letter_code
_entity_poly.pdbx_strand_id
1 'polypeptide(L)'
;MDSWYATQRLMALIDNWEKIYYCPLKKNRLVDETGGKEKSQRIDSLEGRELDVKPGKLIKLKKFPDQKKVKLFRVTISTNRTEYIATNELTASDIEQVKSTCSYRWKIEEFHRELKQAMQRGLGEAARSWGFPP
;
A
#
# COMPACT_ATOMS: atom_id res chain seq x y z
N MET A 1 -2.14 -3.36 1.98
CA MET A 1 -2.14 -4.00 0.64
C MET A 1 -0.83 -3.70 -0.06
N ASP A 2 -0.38 -4.50 -1.04
CA ASP A 2 0.79 -4.15 -1.85
C ASP A 2 0.42 -3.20 -3.01
N SER A 3 1.41 -2.48 -3.54
CA SER A 3 1.28 -1.58 -4.69
C SER A 3 0.81 -2.29 -5.96
N TRP A 4 1.09 -3.59 -6.10
CA TRP A 4 0.58 -4.39 -7.20
C TRP A 4 -0.95 -4.47 -7.20
N TYR A 5 -1.55 -4.53 -6.01
CA TYR A 5 -2.99 -4.62 -5.84
C TYR A 5 -3.68 -3.25 -5.82
N ALA A 6 -2.93 -2.15 -5.87
CA ALA A 6 -3.47 -0.78 -5.94
C ALA A 6 -4.06 -0.43 -7.33
N THR A 7 -4.93 -1.30 -7.83
CA THR A 7 -5.67 -1.13 -9.09
C THR A 7 -6.99 -0.42 -8.81
N GLN A 8 -7.45 0.37 -9.78
CA GLN A 8 -8.67 1.17 -9.62
C GLN A 8 -9.90 0.31 -9.33
N ARG A 9 -10.04 -0.78 -10.08
CA ARG A 9 -11.16 -1.71 -9.94
C ARG A 9 -11.19 -2.38 -8.57
N LEU A 10 -10.04 -2.84 -8.07
CA LEU A 10 -9.98 -3.50 -6.77
C LEU A 10 -10.26 -2.52 -5.63
N MET A 11 -9.64 -1.34 -5.65
CA MET A 11 -9.89 -0.31 -4.64
C MET A 11 -11.36 0.15 -4.65
N ALA A 12 -11.96 0.34 -5.83
CA ALA A 12 -13.36 0.71 -5.95
C ALA A 12 -14.31 -0.37 -5.43
N LEU A 13 -13.96 -1.65 -5.60
CA LEU A 13 -14.71 -2.80 -5.10
C LEU A 13 -14.61 -2.94 -3.58
N ILE A 14 -13.41 -2.76 -3.00
CA ILE A 14 -13.23 -2.71 -1.53
C ILE A 14 -14.07 -1.59 -0.92
N ASP A 15 -14.05 -0.42 -1.57
CA ASP A 15 -14.83 0.74 -1.13
C ASP A 15 -16.34 0.52 -1.28
N ASN A 16 -16.79 -0.20 -2.32
CA ASN A 16 -18.18 -0.61 -2.48
C ASN A 16 -18.64 -1.62 -1.42
N TRP A 17 -17.71 -2.29 -0.74
CA TRP A 17 -17.97 -3.18 0.39
C TRP A 17 -17.80 -2.48 1.74
N GLU A 18 -17.66 -1.15 1.75
CA GLU A 18 -17.50 -0.36 2.97
C GLU A 18 -16.30 -0.82 3.81
N LYS A 19 -15.25 -1.31 3.15
CA LYS A 19 -14.00 -1.73 3.78
C LYS A 19 -12.94 -0.66 3.62
N ILE A 20 -12.07 -0.57 4.62
CA ILE A 20 -10.92 0.34 4.60
C ILE A 20 -9.75 -0.36 3.92
N TYR A 21 -9.04 0.36 3.05
CA TYR A 21 -7.77 -0.09 2.50
C TYR A 21 -6.64 0.88 2.79
N TYR A 22 -5.45 0.32 2.96
CA TYR A 22 -4.20 1.05 2.96
C TYR A 22 -3.32 0.44 1.86
N CYS A 23 -3.01 1.22 0.83
CA CYS A 23 -2.20 0.73 -0.29
C CYS A 23 -1.10 1.72 -0.69
N PRO A 24 0.15 1.25 -0.85
CA PRO A 24 1.19 2.06 -1.44
C PRO A 24 0.92 2.27 -2.92
N LEU A 25 1.10 3.49 -3.40
CA LEU A 25 0.97 3.89 -4.79
C LEU A 25 2.35 4.06 -5.42
N LYS A 26 2.45 3.69 -6.70
CA LYS A 26 3.65 3.97 -7.49
C LYS A 26 3.75 5.47 -7.78
N LYS A 27 4.97 5.98 -7.77
CA LYS A 27 5.32 7.40 -8.01
C LYS A 27 4.74 7.98 -9.31
N ASN A 28 4.68 7.14 -10.35
CA ASN A 28 4.16 7.51 -11.67
C ASN A 28 2.62 7.47 -11.79
N ARG A 29 1.90 7.22 -10.70
CA ARG A 29 0.43 7.22 -10.71
C ARG A 29 -0.08 8.64 -10.90
N LEU A 30 -1.10 8.79 -11.74
CA LEU A 30 -1.73 10.09 -12.02
C LEU A 30 -2.84 10.39 -11.03
N VAL A 31 -2.77 11.57 -10.43
CA VAL A 31 -3.66 12.06 -9.38
C VAL A 31 -4.07 13.49 -9.69
N ASP A 32 -5.25 13.86 -9.23
CA ASP A 32 -5.81 15.20 -9.35
C ASP A 32 -6.19 15.71 -7.97
N GLU A 33 -5.69 16.89 -7.64
CA GLU A 33 -5.88 17.54 -6.34
C GLU A 33 -6.96 18.61 -6.39
N THR A 34 -7.32 19.05 -7.59
CA THR A 34 -8.18 20.21 -7.84
C THR A 34 -9.65 19.83 -8.04
N GLY A 35 -9.94 18.53 -8.08
CA GLY A 35 -11.28 18.02 -8.33
C GLY A 35 -11.77 18.27 -9.75
N GLY A 36 -10.87 18.25 -10.73
CA GLY A 36 -11.17 18.36 -12.16
C GLY A 36 -10.89 19.72 -12.77
N LYS A 37 -10.31 20.67 -12.02
CA LYS A 37 -9.97 22.01 -12.54
C LYS A 37 -8.65 22.01 -13.31
N GLU A 38 -7.72 21.16 -12.92
CA GLU A 38 -6.41 21.00 -13.56
C GLU A 38 -6.18 19.58 -14.10
N LYS A 39 -5.16 19.44 -14.95
CA LYS A 39 -4.75 18.14 -15.49
C LYS A 39 -4.19 17.27 -14.37
N SER A 40 -4.54 15.97 -14.40
CA SER A 40 -3.94 15.01 -13.47
C SER A 40 -2.42 14.98 -13.62
N GLN A 41 -1.73 15.08 -12.50
CA GLN A 41 -0.28 15.10 -12.38
C GLN A 41 0.24 13.83 -11.70
N ARG A 42 1.55 13.56 -11.80
CA ARG A 42 2.15 12.40 -11.13
C ARG A 42 2.33 12.68 -9.65
N ILE A 43 2.29 11.62 -8.84
CA ILE A 43 2.52 11.72 -7.39
C ILE A 43 3.90 12.28 -7.06
N ASP A 44 4.94 11.90 -7.83
CA ASP A 44 6.30 12.43 -7.62
C ASP A 44 6.48 13.89 -8.04
N SER A 45 5.56 14.44 -8.85
CA SER A 45 5.54 15.85 -9.21
C SER A 45 4.81 16.73 -8.18
N LEU A 46 4.15 16.12 -7.18
CA LEU A 46 3.54 16.85 -6.08
C LEU A 46 4.64 17.41 -5.18
N GLU A 47 4.91 18.72 -5.30
CA GLU A 47 5.93 19.39 -4.49
C GLU A 47 5.64 19.23 -2.99
N GLY A 48 6.66 18.79 -2.26
CA GLY A 48 6.55 18.07 -0.99
C GLY A 48 6.09 18.85 0.24
N ARG A 49 5.60 20.09 0.14
CA ARG A 49 5.16 20.84 1.33
C ARG A 49 3.78 20.43 1.85
N GLU A 50 2.86 20.02 0.97
CA GLU A 50 1.49 19.67 1.39
C GLU A 50 1.31 18.18 1.71
N LEU A 51 2.14 17.30 1.14
CA LEU A 51 2.12 15.87 1.45
C LEU A 51 2.80 15.51 2.77
N ASP A 52 3.62 16.42 3.31
CA ASP A 52 4.24 16.31 4.64
C ASP A 52 3.32 16.74 5.78
N VAL A 53 2.11 17.20 5.46
CA VAL A 53 1.15 17.68 6.45
C VAL A 53 0.49 16.46 7.11
N LYS A 54 0.54 16.39 8.45
CA LYS A 54 -0.02 15.29 9.27
C LYS A 54 -1.36 14.71 8.78
N PRO A 55 -2.40 15.52 8.48
CA PRO A 55 -3.71 15.00 8.05
C PRO A 55 -3.75 14.30 6.69
N GLY A 56 -2.64 14.27 5.93
CA GLY A 56 -2.61 13.78 4.56
C GLY A 56 -3.37 14.69 3.59
N LYS A 57 -3.20 14.45 2.29
CA LYS A 57 -3.82 15.27 1.23
C LYS A 57 -4.97 14.53 0.57
N LEU A 58 -6.10 15.19 0.38
CA LEU A 58 -7.25 14.60 -0.31
C LEU A 58 -7.05 14.71 -1.82
N ILE A 59 -7.06 13.57 -2.51
CA ILE A 59 -6.80 13.49 -3.95
C ILE A 59 -7.84 12.61 -4.65
N LYS A 60 -7.97 12.79 -5.96
CA LYS A 60 -8.71 11.91 -6.87
C LYS A 60 -7.71 11.14 -7.74
N LEU A 61 -7.82 9.82 -7.78
CA LEU A 61 -7.02 9.01 -8.71
C LEU A 61 -7.60 9.16 -10.13
N LYS A 62 -6.73 9.29 -11.14
CA LYS A 62 -7.20 9.32 -12.54
C LYS A 62 -7.94 8.02 -12.86
N LYS A 63 -9.05 8.07 -13.61
CA LYS A 63 -9.95 6.93 -13.95
C LYS A 63 -10.56 6.20 -12.74
N PHE A 64 -10.54 6.81 -11.56
CA PHE A 64 -11.34 6.35 -10.42
C PHE A 64 -12.80 6.83 -10.60
N PRO A 65 -13.81 6.09 -10.10
CA PRO A 65 -15.21 6.50 -10.21
C PRO A 65 -15.41 7.94 -9.68
N ASP A 66 -16.23 8.73 -10.38
CA ASP A 66 -16.13 10.19 -10.35
C ASP A 66 -16.30 10.86 -8.98
N GLN A 67 -16.93 10.19 -8.03
CA GLN A 67 -17.18 10.71 -6.68
C GLN A 67 -16.16 10.24 -5.63
N LYS A 68 -15.31 9.26 -5.94
CA LYS A 68 -14.46 8.61 -4.93
C LYS A 68 -13.12 9.36 -4.78
N LYS A 69 -12.93 9.97 -3.62
CA LYS A 69 -11.70 10.62 -3.19
C LYS A 69 -10.94 9.72 -2.21
N VAL A 70 -9.63 9.84 -2.19
CA VAL A 70 -8.75 9.10 -1.28
C VAL A 70 -7.80 10.06 -0.59
N LYS A 71 -7.39 9.75 0.63
CA LYS A 71 -6.31 10.47 1.29
C LYS A 71 -4.97 9.87 0.89
N LEU A 72 -4.03 10.73 0.55
CA LEU A 72 -2.65 10.41 0.22
C LEU A 72 -1.73 10.89 1.34
N PHE A 73 -0.88 9.98 1.80
CA PHE A 73 0.16 10.24 2.79
C PHE A 73 1.53 9.96 2.18
N ARG A 74 2.50 10.81 2.50
CA ARG A 74 3.91 10.53 2.21
C ARG A 74 4.56 9.99 3.48
N VAL A 75 4.93 8.70 3.46
CA VAL A 75 5.47 8.01 4.64
C VAL A 75 6.92 7.64 4.41
N THR A 76 7.80 8.20 5.23
CA THR A 76 9.22 7.83 5.26
C THR A 76 9.40 6.57 6.11
N ILE A 77 9.71 5.47 5.45
CA ILE A 77 9.90 4.15 6.06
C ILE A 77 11.32 4.02 6.61
N SER A 78 12.32 4.47 5.85
CA SER A 78 13.73 4.52 6.23
C SER A 78 14.42 5.73 5.60
N THR A 79 15.70 5.95 5.91
CA THR A 79 16.52 7.07 5.41
C THR A 79 16.45 7.27 3.90
N ASN A 80 16.27 6.19 3.12
CA ASN A 80 16.24 6.24 1.65
C ASN A 80 14.93 5.75 1.02
N ARG A 81 13.91 5.42 1.83
CA ARG A 81 12.65 4.84 1.32
C ARG A 81 11.44 5.65 1.78
N THR A 82 10.83 6.33 0.81
CA THR A 82 9.54 6.99 0.97
C THR A 82 8.48 6.23 0.17
N GLU A 83 7.38 5.89 0.83
CA GLU A 83 6.20 5.32 0.19
C GLU A 83 5.06 6.34 0.21
N TYR A 84 4.25 6.31 -0.85
CA TYR A 84 3.03 7.12 -0.94
C TYR A 84 1.85 6.21 -0.67
N ILE A 85 1.12 6.45 0.41
CA ILE A 85 0.09 5.53 0.90
C ILE A 85 -1.26 6.19 0.68
N ALA A 86 -2.12 5.50 -0.07
CA ALA A 86 -3.51 5.91 -0.26
C ALA A 86 -4.45 5.10 0.62
N THR A 87 -5.44 5.79 1.18
CA THR A 87 -6.52 5.21 1.97
C THR A 87 -7.86 5.89 1.65
N ASN A 88 -8.95 5.11 1.71
CA ASN A 88 -10.31 5.65 1.69
C ASN A 88 -10.80 6.11 3.07
N GLU A 89 -10.02 5.89 4.14
CA GLU A 89 -10.35 6.37 5.48
C GLU A 89 -10.12 7.90 5.56
N LEU A 90 -11.20 8.67 5.39
CA LEU A 90 -11.15 10.14 5.42
C LEU A 90 -10.93 10.70 6.84
N THR A 91 -11.13 9.90 7.87
CA THR A 91 -10.87 10.26 9.27
C THR A 91 -9.39 10.11 9.66
N ALA A 92 -8.62 9.30 8.90
CA ALA A 92 -7.20 9.11 9.15
C ALA A 92 -6.48 10.46 9.06
N SER A 93 -5.83 10.86 10.14
CA SER A 93 -5.14 12.16 10.24
C SER A 93 -3.72 12.04 10.80
N ASP A 94 -3.29 10.82 11.09
CA ASP A 94 -2.01 10.54 11.72
C ASP A 94 -1.14 9.63 10.85
N ILE A 95 -0.01 10.18 10.40
CA ILE A 95 1.01 9.47 9.61
C ILE A 95 1.55 8.25 10.38
N GLU A 96 1.64 8.30 11.71
CA GLU A 96 2.16 7.19 12.52
C GLU A 96 1.19 6.00 12.48
N GLN A 97 -0.11 6.24 12.62
CA GLN A 97 -1.14 5.22 12.44
C GLN A 97 -1.07 4.57 11.04
N VAL A 98 -0.93 5.38 9.98
CA VAL A 98 -0.80 4.88 8.59
C VAL A 98 0.45 4.02 8.45
N LYS A 99 1.58 4.48 8.99
CA LYS A 99 2.86 3.75 8.98
C LYS A 99 2.75 2.42 9.71
N SER A 100 2.17 2.41 10.90
CA SER A 100 1.94 1.21 11.71
C SER A 100 1.06 0.20 10.97
N THR A 101 -0.05 0.65 10.39
CA THR A 101 -0.96 -0.20 9.62
C THR A 101 -0.27 -0.83 8.40
N CYS A 102 0.56 -0.05 7.71
CA CYS A 102 1.30 -0.56 6.55
C CYS A 102 2.45 -1.49 6.92
N SER A 103 3.00 -1.38 8.14
CA SER A 103 3.99 -2.33 8.66
C SER A 103 3.42 -3.75 8.78
N TYR A 104 2.10 -3.89 8.96
CA TYR A 104 1.45 -5.20 9.06
C TYR A 104 1.60 -6.05 7.78
N ARG A 105 1.86 -5.41 6.62
CA ARG A 105 2.17 -6.11 5.37
C ARG A 105 3.36 -7.07 5.51
N TRP A 106 4.37 -6.70 6.29
CA TRP A 106 5.56 -7.53 6.50
C TRP A 106 5.25 -8.86 7.21
N LYS A 107 4.20 -8.91 8.04
CA LYS A 107 3.81 -10.15 8.73
C LYS A 107 3.37 -11.24 7.77
N ILE A 108 2.79 -10.86 6.62
CA ILE A 108 2.43 -11.80 5.55
C ILE A 108 3.69 -12.36 4.88
N GLU A 109 4.70 -11.51 4.66
CA GLU A 109 5.99 -11.94 4.09
C GLU A 109 6.75 -12.86 5.05
N GLU A 110 6.73 -12.54 6.34
CA GLU A 110 7.28 -13.39 7.41
C GLU A 110 6.59 -14.74 7.47
N PHE A 111 5.25 -14.78 7.47
CA PHE A 111 4.49 -16.01 7.43
C PHE A 111 4.86 -16.88 6.22
N HIS A 112 4.94 -16.29 5.01
CA HIS A 112 5.35 -17.03 3.81
C HIS A 112 6.80 -17.55 3.91
N ARG A 113 7.70 -16.80 4.54
CA ARG A 113 9.09 -17.23 4.77
C ARG A 113 9.15 -18.43 5.71
N GLU A 114 8.48 -18.35 6.85
CA GLU A 114 8.44 -19.42 7.85
C GLU A 114 7.79 -20.68 7.31
N LEU A 115 6.66 -20.53 6.60
CA LEU A 115 5.95 -21.65 5.97
C LEU A 115 6.84 -22.39 4.96
N LYS A 116 7.58 -21.66 4.12
CA LYS A 116 8.55 -22.27 3.19
C LYS A 116 9.67 -23.00 3.91
N GLN A 117 10.24 -22.40 4.96
CA GLN A 117 11.29 -23.04 5.75
C GLN A 117 10.80 -24.31 6.45
N ALA A 118 9.61 -24.28 7.04
CA ALA A 118 9.01 -25.43 7.70
C ALA A 118 8.75 -26.58 6.71
N MET A 119 8.20 -26.30 5.53
CA MET A 119 7.99 -27.32 4.49
C MET A 119 9.31 -27.93 4.01
N GLN A 120 10.34 -27.10 3.80
CA GLN A 120 11.65 -27.58 3.36
C GLN A 120 12.31 -28.48 4.42
N ARG A 121 12.19 -28.13 5.71
CA ARG A 121 12.67 -28.98 6.82
C ARG A 121 11.95 -30.33 6.85
N GLY A 122 10.62 -30.33 6.75
CA GLY A 122 9.83 -31.57 6.73
C GLY A 122 10.17 -32.48 5.54
N LEU A 123 10.39 -31.91 4.35
CA LEU A 123 10.86 -32.66 3.18
C LEU A 123 12.26 -33.25 3.39
N GLY A 124 13.18 -32.51 3.99
CA GLY A 124 14.53 -32.99 4.30
C GLY A 124 14.57 -34.05 5.41
N GLU A 125 13.66 -33.99 6.36
CA GLU A 125 13.47 -35.03 7.39
C GLU A 125 12.86 -36.30 6.80
N ALA A 126 11.86 -36.16 5.94
CA ALA A 126 11.29 -37.27 5.19
C ALA A 126 12.32 -37.92 4.26
N ALA A 127 13.10 -37.16 3.50
CA ALA A 127 14.14 -37.71 2.64
C ALA A 127 15.19 -38.51 3.45
N ARG A 128 15.58 -38.01 4.63
CA ARG A 128 16.49 -38.71 5.55
C ARG A 128 15.90 -40.02 6.10
N SER A 129 14.62 -40.06 6.45
CA SER A 129 13.99 -41.30 6.93
C SER A 129 13.86 -42.37 5.84
N TRP A 130 13.91 -41.97 4.56
CA TRP A 130 13.92 -42.87 3.40
C TRP A 130 15.34 -43.20 2.93
N GLY A 131 16.38 -42.76 3.66
CA GLY A 131 17.77 -43.11 3.38
C GLY A 131 18.46 -42.30 2.28
N PHE A 132 17.86 -41.18 1.83
CA PHE A 132 18.53 -40.29 0.89
C PHE A 132 19.64 -39.49 1.61
N PRO A 133 20.83 -39.34 0.99
CA PRO A 133 21.90 -38.50 1.53
C PRO A 133 21.47 -37.02 1.57
N PRO A 134 22.10 -36.21 2.44
CA PRO A 134 21.79 -34.79 2.62
C PRO A 134 22.11 -33.93 1.39
#